data_AF-A0A928H7M2-F1
#
_entry.id   AF-A0A928H7M2-F1
#
_cell.length_a   1.000
_cell.length_b   1.000
_cell.length_c   1.000
_cell.angle_alpha   90.00
_cell.angle_beta   90.00
_cell.angle_gamma   90.00
#
_symmetry.space_group_name_H-M   'P 1'
#
loop_
_entity.id
_entity.type
_entity.pdbx_description
1 polymer ?
#
loop_
_entity_poly.entity_id
_entity_poly.type
_entity_poly.pdbx_seq_one_letter_code
_entity_poly.pdbx_strand_id
1 'polypeptide(L)'
;MPLSCKYSLPDTAELLQHCRQAGDICRYCWVELLIRSPEYFDQCPCKQDFTPLDWIELLAHHPEWRCYCDCQSFDVHDWWWLLFRQKFFIEHCRCWDDFTPSEWLVLLLVYPFLIDRCRITADFTPQQRQHLLSRRPQLANWF
;
A
#
# COMPACT_ATOMS: atom_id res chain seq x y z
N MET A 1 2.95 -16.58 -17.22
CA MET A 1 3.67 -15.32 -17.55
C MET A 1 2.63 -14.21 -17.55
N PRO A 2 2.64 -13.25 -16.60
CA PRO A 2 1.70 -12.15 -16.64
C PRO A 2 2.16 -11.16 -17.72
N LEU A 3 1.29 -10.90 -18.69
CA LEU A 3 1.52 -9.92 -19.74
C LEU A 3 1.51 -8.53 -19.11
N SER A 4 2.66 -7.84 -19.16
CA SER A 4 2.78 -6.43 -18.80
C SER A 4 1.87 -5.61 -19.72
N CYS A 5 0.89 -4.89 -19.16
CA CYS A 5 0.10 -3.93 -19.91
C CYS A 5 1.01 -2.74 -20.29
N LYS A 6 1.58 -2.79 -21.50
CA LYS A 6 2.46 -1.75 -22.07
C LYS A 6 1.64 -0.66 -22.77
N TYR A 7 0.81 0.08 -22.05
CA TYR A 7 0.20 1.28 -22.62
C TYR A 7 0.08 2.35 -21.55
N SER A 8 0.62 3.53 -21.84
CA SER A 8 0.29 4.77 -21.12
C SER A 8 -1.23 4.89 -21.10
N LEU A 9 -1.83 4.79 -19.92
CA LEU A 9 -3.27 4.64 -19.79
C LEU A 9 -3.96 5.97 -20.19
N PRO A 10 -4.97 5.89 -21.07
CA PRO A 10 -5.69 7.07 -21.53
C PRO A 10 -6.64 7.64 -20.46
N ASP A 11 -7.30 8.77 -20.74
CA ASP A 11 -8.27 9.41 -19.84
C ASP A 11 -9.37 8.41 -19.41
N THR A 12 -9.99 8.63 -18.25
CA THR A 12 -11.06 7.76 -17.68
C THR A 12 -12.17 7.43 -18.68
N ALA A 13 -12.56 8.40 -19.51
CA ALA A 13 -13.54 8.22 -20.59
C ALA A 13 -13.03 7.28 -21.70
N GLU A 14 -11.75 7.38 -22.07
CA GLU A 14 -11.11 6.54 -23.08
C GLU A 14 -10.85 5.12 -22.56
N LEU A 15 -10.53 4.95 -21.26
CA LEU A 15 -10.45 3.63 -20.61
C LEU A 15 -11.81 2.91 -20.65
N LEU A 16 -12.89 3.60 -20.27
CA LEU A 16 -14.24 3.04 -20.34
C LEU A 16 -14.65 2.71 -21.78
N GLN A 17 -14.29 3.54 -22.75
CA GLN A 17 -14.62 3.32 -24.17
C GLN A 17 -13.81 2.18 -24.80
N HIS A 18 -12.50 2.10 -24.49
CA HIS A 18 -11.63 1.03 -24.96
C HIS A 18 -12.08 -0.33 -24.41
N CYS A 19 -12.43 -0.40 -23.12
CA CYS A 19 -12.89 -1.64 -22.52
C CYS A 19 -14.33 -2.02 -22.93
N ARG A 20 -15.21 -1.06 -23.21
CA ARG A 20 -16.55 -1.32 -23.78
C ARG A 20 -16.48 -1.98 -25.15
N GLN A 21 -15.43 -1.70 -25.93
CA GLN A 21 -15.20 -2.33 -27.24
C GLN A 21 -14.56 -3.73 -27.13
N ALA A 22 -13.86 -4.02 -26.03
CA ALA A 22 -13.12 -5.26 -25.83
C ALA A 22 -13.92 -6.40 -25.17
N GLY A 23 -15.17 -6.15 -24.77
CA GLY A 23 -16.09 -7.18 -24.26
C GLY A 23 -15.96 -7.52 -22.78
N ASP A 24 -14.90 -7.10 -22.07
CA ASP A 24 -14.81 -7.05 -20.61
C ASP A 24 -13.61 -6.19 -20.13
N ILE A 25 -13.80 -5.37 -19.10
CA ILE A 25 -12.71 -4.65 -18.41
C ILE A 25 -11.96 -5.66 -17.53
N CYS A 26 -10.64 -5.82 -17.69
CA CYS A 26 -9.86 -6.72 -16.84
C CYS A 26 -9.69 -6.17 -15.41
N ARG A 27 -9.37 -7.05 -14.44
CA ARG A 27 -9.20 -6.69 -13.01
C ARG A 27 -8.27 -5.50 -12.79
N TYR A 28 -7.11 -5.47 -13.46
CA TYR A 28 -6.15 -4.38 -13.33
C TYR A 28 -6.71 -3.03 -13.82
N CYS A 29 -7.40 -3.03 -14.96
CA CYS A 29 -8.08 -1.83 -15.46
C CYS A 29 -9.18 -1.35 -14.51
N TRP A 30 -9.88 -2.28 -13.84
CA TRP A 30 -10.83 -1.91 -12.79
C TRP A 30 -10.15 -1.26 -11.58
N VAL A 31 -9.03 -1.79 -11.11
CA VAL A 31 -8.26 -1.17 -10.01
C VAL A 31 -7.86 0.25 -10.37
N GLU A 32 -7.27 0.44 -11.55
CA GLU A 32 -6.86 1.76 -12.07
C GLU A 32 -8.04 2.73 -12.25
N LEU A 33 -9.20 2.24 -12.69
CA LEU A 33 -10.42 3.03 -12.79
C LEU A 33 -10.91 3.44 -11.40
N LEU A 34 -10.97 2.51 -10.46
CA LEU A 34 -11.47 2.75 -9.11
C LEU A 34 -10.58 3.71 -8.31
N ILE A 35 -9.27 3.70 -8.55
CA ILE A 35 -8.36 4.72 -8.00
C ILE A 35 -8.76 6.12 -8.46
N ARG A 36 -9.07 6.30 -9.75
CA ARG A 36 -9.37 7.62 -10.34
C ARG A 36 -10.83 8.06 -10.15
N SER A 37 -11.74 7.10 -10.11
CA SER A 37 -13.19 7.29 -10.15
C SER A 37 -13.88 6.32 -9.19
N PRO A 38 -13.80 6.58 -7.86
CA PRO A 38 -14.35 5.71 -6.83
C PRO A 38 -15.86 5.51 -6.93
N GLU A 39 -16.60 6.39 -7.61
CA GLU A 39 -18.04 6.29 -7.86
C GLU A 39 -18.45 5.02 -8.65
N TYR A 40 -17.51 4.40 -9.37
CA TYR A 40 -17.75 3.15 -10.08
C TYR A 40 -17.56 1.91 -9.20
N PHE A 41 -17.24 2.07 -7.90
CA PHE A 41 -17.02 0.94 -7.01
C PHE A 41 -18.17 -0.05 -7.10
N ASP A 42 -19.42 0.35 -6.86
CA ASP A 42 -20.60 -0.54 -6.91
C ASP A 42 -20.86 -1.24 -8.26
N GLN A 43 -20.26 -0.74 -9.35
CA GLN A 43 -20.42 -1.30 -10.68
C GLN A 43 -19.30 -2.31 -11.04
N CYS A 44 -18.26 -2.42 -10.21
CA CYS A 44 -17.15 -3.33 -10.46
C CYS A 44 -17.58 -4.81 -10.27
N PRO A 45 -17.56 -5.65 -11.33
CA PRO A 45 -17.96 -7.05 -11.24
C PRO A 45 -16.90 -7.94 -10.60
N CYS A 46 -15.63 -7.53 -10.59
CA CYS A 46 -14.50 -8.35 -10.17
C CYS A 46 -13.96 -8.01 -8.76
N LYS A 47 -14.75 -7.32 -7.92
CA LYS A 47 -14.32 -6.97 -6.54
C LYS A 47 -13.86 -8.18 -5.72
N GLN A 48 -14.55 -9.31 -5.93
CA GLN A 48 -14.27 -10.56 -5.23
C GLN A 48 -12.94 -11.20 -5.67
N ASP A 49 -12.43 -10.80 -6.83
CA ASP A 49 -11.18 -11.32 -7.42
C ASP A 49 -9.96 -10.44 -7.12
N PHE A 50 -10.14 -9.36 -6.34
CA PHE A 50 -9.06 -8.49 -5.91
C PHE A 50 -8.10 -9.22 -4.97
N THR A 51 -6.83 -9.21 -5.35
CA THR A 51 -5.71 -9.72 -4.55
C THR A 51 -5.37 -8.76 -3.41
N PRO A 52 -4.56 -9.19 -2.42
CA PRO A 52 -4.02 -8.28 -1.42
C PRO A 52 -3.35 -7.05 -2.04
N LEU A 53 -2.57 -7.22 -3.12
CA LEU A 53 -1.92 -6.11 -3.81
C LEU A 53 -2.91 -5.12 -4.43
N ASP A 54 -3.98 -5.63 -5.06
CA ASP A 54 -5.05 -4.77 -5.60
C ASP A 54 -5.70 -3.97 -4.46
N TRP A 55 -6.00 -4.62 -3.33
CA TRP A 55 -6.56 -3.95 -2.17
C TRP A 55 -5.61 -2.94 -1.53
N ILE A 56 -4.31 -3.22 -1.46
CA ILE A 56 -3.31 -2.27 -0.95
C ILE A 56 -3.31 -1.01 -1.79
N GLU A 57 -3.36 -1.15 -3.12
CA GLU A 57 -3.42 -0.02 -4.05
C GLU A 57 -4.72 0.80 -3.86
N LEU A 58 -5.86 0.12 -3.77
CA LEU A 58 -7.16 0.75 -3.57
C LEU A 58 -7.25 1.46 -2.21
N LEU A 59 -6.84 0.79 -1.12
CA LEU A 59 -6.88 1.36 0.23
C LEU A 59 -5.85 2.48 0.42
N ALA A 60 -4.76 2.48 -0.35
CA ALA A 60 -3.81 3.59 -0.33
C ALA A 60 -4.47 4.89 -0.81
N HIS A 61 -5.37 4.81 -1.80
CA HIS A 61 -6.07 5.96 -2.38
C HIS A 61 -7.41 6.25 -1.71
N HIS A 62 -8.16 5.21 -1.32
CA HIS A 62 -9.52 5.27 -0.76
C HIS A 62 -9.59 4.50 0.56
N PRO A 63 -8.99 5.04 1.66
CA PRO A 63 -8.90 4.34 2.94
C PRO A 63 -10.28 4.02 3.57
N GLU A 64 -11.33 4.76 3.22
CA GLU A 64 -12.71 4.53 3.64
C GLU A 64 -13.25 3.17 3.18
N TRP A 65 -12.66 2.56 2.14
CA TRP A 65 -13.06 1.23 1.66
C TRP A 65 -12.54 0.08 2.49
N ARG A 66 -11.89 0.36 3.63
CA ARG A 66 -11.44 -0.67 4.57
C ARG A 66 -12.54 -1.66 4.93
N CYS A 67 -13.78 -1.22 5.04
CA CYS A 67 -14.92 -2.10 5.37
C CYS A 67 -15.23 -3.16 4.29
N TYR A 68 -14.78 -2.96 3.06
CA TYR A 68 -14.96 -3.92 1.95
C TYR A 68 -13.78 -4.87 1.78
N CYS A 69 -12.62 -4.56 2.35
CA CYS A 69 -11.43 -5.38 2.25
C CYS A 69 -11.33 -6.37 3.41
N ASP A 70 -11.10 -7.65 3.10
CA ASP A 70 -10.69 -8.64 4.09
C ASP A 70 -9.18 -8.55 4.37
N CYS A 71 -8.75 -7.49 5.07
CA CYS A 71 -7.35 -7.34 5.47
C CYS A 71 -6.88 -8.42 6.48
N GLN A 72 -7.72 -9.36 6.92
CA GLN A 72 -7.25 -10.48 7.74
C GLN A 72 -6.38 -11.44 6.92
N SER A 73 -6.55 -11.44 5.60
CA SER A 73 -5.74 -12.23 4.66
C SER A 73 -4.35 -11.66 4.39
N PHE A 74 -4.07 -10.43 4.85
CA PHE A 74 -2.79 -9.76 4.60
C PHE A 74 -1.69 -10.40 5.43
N ASP A 75 -0.58 -10.73 4.77
CA ASP A 75 0.63 -11.12 5.46
C ASP A 75 1.41 -9.90 6.00
N VAL A 76 2.54 -10.16 6.65
CA VAL A 76 3.39 -9.10 7.22
C VAL A 76 3.86 -8.12 6.14
N HIS A 77 4.17 -8.61 4.93
CA HIS A 77 4.66 -7.79 3.84
C HIS A 77 3.55 -6.92 3.24
N ASP A 78 2.34 -7.47 3.10
CA ASP A 78 1.15 -6.74 2.69
C ASP A 78 0.84 -5.58 3.65
N TRP A 79 0.90 -5.84 4.95
CA TRP A 79 0.74 -4.81 5.98
C TRP A 79 1.82 -3.74 5.91
N TRP A 80 3.08 -4.13 5.75
CA TRP A 80 4.18 -3.17 5.60
C TRP A 80 3.96 -2.26 4.39
N TRP A 81 3.58 -2.83 3.24
CA TRP A 81 3.34 -2.07 2.01
C TRP A 81 2.16 -1.12 2.16
N LEU A 82 1.06 -1.56 2.78
CA LEU A 82 -0.10 -0.71 3.06
C LEU A 82 0.28 0.46 3.96
N LEU A 83 1.01 0.20 5.05
CA LEU A 83 1.44 1.24 5.99
C LEU A 83 2.38 2.24 5.34
N PHE A 84 3.34 1.78 4.53
CA PHE A 84 4.25 2.64 3.78
C PHE A 84 3.48 3.67 2.94
N ARG A 85 2.37 3.24 2.33
CA ARG A 85 1.56 4.09 1.45
C ARG A 85 0.48 4.90 2.14
N GLN A 86 -0.04 4.43 3.27
CA GLN A 86 -1.22 5.02 3.90
C GLN A 86 -1.20 4.92 5.42
N LYS A 87 -0.96 6.07 6.05
CA LYS A 87 -0.89 6.22 7.52
C LYS A 87 -2.21 5.90 8.24
N PHE A 88 -3.36 5.96 7.57
CA PHE A 88 -4.67 5.64 8.18
C PHE A 88 -4.69 4.23 8.80
N PHE A 89 -3.90 3.30 8.27
CA PHE A 89 -3.86 1.90 8.71
C PHE A 89 -2.90 1.63 9.88
N ILE A 90 -2.17 2.63 10.39
CA ILE A 90 -1.24 2.47 11.51
C ILE A 90 -1.92 1.84 12.73
N GLU A 91 -3.08 2.35 13.13
CA GLU A 91 -3.81 1.81 14.30
C GLU A 91 -4.49 0.45 14.02
N HIS A 92 -4.47 -0.01 12.77
CA HIS A 92 -5.06 -1.28 12.33
C HIS A 92 -4.03 -2.41 12.24
N CYS A 93 -2.75 -2.08 12.04
CA CYS A 93 -1.68 -3.08 12.00
C CYS A 93 -1.52 -3.79 13.35
N ARG A 94 -1.30 -5.11 13.31
CA ARG A 94 -1.10 -5.98 14.49
C ARG A 94 0.23 -6.74 14.47
N CYS A 95 0.96 -6.72 13.36
CA CYS A 95 2.21 -7.47 13.15
C CYS A 95 3.47 -6.59 13.24
N TRP A 96 3.46 -5.56 14.10
CA TRP A 96 4.59 -4.64 14.26
C TRP A 96 5.91 -5.33 14.65
N ASP A 97 5.79 -6.38 15.46
CA ASP A 97 6.93 -7.16 15.97
C ASP A 97 7.54 -8.08 14.89
N ASP A 98 6.85 -8.28 13.76
CA ASP A 98 7.29 -9.16 12.67
C ASP A 98 8.05 -8.43 11.56
N PHE A 99 8.08 -7.09 11.58
CA PHE A 99 8.83 -6.31 10.59
C PHE A 99 10.33 -6.43 10.78
N THR A 100 11.04 -6.60 9.67
CA THR A 100 12.50 -6.62 9.61
C THR A 100 13.10 -5.24 9.89
N PRO A 101 14.41 -5.15 10.24
CA PRO A 101 15.09 -3.86 10.38
C PRO A 101 14.99 -2.96 9.14
N SER A 102 15.02 -3.56 7.94
CA SER A 102 14.91 -2.82 6.68
C SER A 102 13.50 -2.23 6.47
N GLU A 103 12.46 -2.99 6.81
CA GLU A 103 11.07 -2.54 6.74
C GLU A 103 10.81 -1.40 7.73
N TRP A 104 11.30 -1.54 8.97
CA TRP A 104 11.24 -0.48 9.96
C TRP A 104 12.02 0.76 9.54
N LEU A 105 13.21 0.61 8.95
CA LEU A 105 14.00 1.75 8.46
C LEU A 105 13.19 2.59 7.47
N VAL A 106 12.53 1.95 6.51
CA VAL A 106 11.67 2.64 5.53
C VAL A 106 10.49 3.32 6.22
N LEU A 107 9.81 2.62 7.13
CA LEU A 107 8.68 3.20 7.87
C LEU A 107 9.09 4.40 8.72
N LEU A 108 10.23 4.37 9.39
CA LEU A 108 10.73 5.48 10.21
C LEU A 108 11.23 6.66 9.38
N LEU A 109 11.70 6.41 8.15
CA LEU A 109 11.98 7.47 7.19
C LEU A 109 10.70 8.19 6.76
N VAL A 110 9.59 7.47 6.56
CA VAL A 110 8.31 8.08 6.15
C VAL A 110 7.54 8.67 7.34
N TYR A 111 7.47 7.95 8.45
CA TYR A 111 6.69 8.26 9.65
C TYR A 111 7.56 8.15 10.92
N PRO A 112 8.37 9.18 11.23
CA PRO A 112 9.30 9.14 12.36
C PRO A 112 8.63 8.93 13.72
N PHE A 113 7.38 9.36 13.87
CA PHE A 113 6.60 9.18 15.10
C PHE A 113 6.27 7.72 15.42
N LEU A 114 6.50 6.78 14.48
CA LEU A 114 6.34 5.35 14.73
C LEU A 114 7.48 4.74 15.55
N ILE A 115 8.51 5.52 15.91
CA ILE A 115 9.65 5.02 16.68
C ILE A 115 9.25 4.36 17.99
N ASP A 116 8.21 4.87 18.66
CA ASP A 116 7.71 4.29 19.92
C ASP A 116 7.06 2.92 19.74
N ARG A 117 6.73 2.53 18.49
CA ARG A 117 6.25 1.19 18.14
C ARG A 117 7.39 0.24 17.71
N CYS A 118 8.56 0.77 17.37
CA CYS A 118 9.70 -0.03 16.92
C CYS A 118 10.42 -0.67 18.11
N ARG A 119 10.25 -1.98 18.30
CA ARG A 119 10.88 -2.73 19.41
C ARG A 119 12.29 -3.24 19.11
N ILE A 120 12.77 -3.07 17.88
CA ILE A 120 14.02 -3.64 17.37
C ILE A 120 15.05 -2.58 16.98
N THR A 121 15.03 -1.39 17.60
CA THR A 121 16.02 -0.33 17.32
C THR A 121 17.46 -0.79 17.55
N ALA A 122 17.68 -1.71 18.50
CA ALA A 122 18.96 -2.35 18.77
C ALA A 122 19.48 -3.19 17.59
N ASP A 123 18.60 -3.72 16.75
CA ASP A 123 18.95 -4.61 15.63
C ASP A 123 19.41 -3.83 14.39
N PHE A 124 19.26 -2.50 14.38
CA PHE A 124 19.74 -1.67 13.28
C PHE A 124 21.26 -1.67 13.24
N THR A 125 21.81 -1.89 12.06
CA THR A 125 23.27 -1.78 11.84
C THR A 125 23.73 -0.33 12.00
N PRO A 126 25.01 -0.08 12.30
CA PRO A 126 25.55 1.28 12.36
C PRO A 126 25.26 2.10 11.09
N GLN A 127 25.29 1.48 9.91
CA GLN A 127 24.99 2.12 8.64
C GLN A 127 23.51 2.51 8.54
N GLN A 128 22.59 1.65 8.96
CA GLN A 128 21.16 1.96 8.98
C GLN A 128 20.84 3.10 9.96
N ARG A 129 21.43 3.08 11.17
CA ARG A 129 21.29 4.16 12.15
C ARG A 129 21.83 5.48 11.60
N GLN A 130 23.04 5.48 11.05
CA GLN A 130 23.62 6.68 10.43
C GLN A 130 22.74 7.21 9.30
N HIS A 131 22.24 6.32 8.43
CA HIS A 131 21.35 6.71 7.35
C HIS A 131 20.06 7.36 7.89
N LEU A 132 19.41 6.72 8.86
CA LEU A 132 18.18 7.22 9.48
C LEU A 132 18.40 8.57 10.14
N LEU A 133 19.42 8.70 10.98
CA LEU A 133 19.73 9.95 11.69
C LEU A 133 20.13 11.09 10.75
N SER A 134 20.75 10.79 9.61
CA SER A 134 21.06 11.81 8.60
C SER A 134 19.81 12.42 7.95
N ARG A 135 18.71 11.67 7.89
CA ARG A 135 17.42 12.08 7.29
C ARG A 135 16.38 12.50 8.32
N ARG A 136 16.49 11.98 9.55
CA ARG A 136 15.55 12.12 10.67
C ARG A 136 16.31 12.36 11.98
N PRO A 137 16.99 13.52 12.13
CA PRO A 137 17.81 13.82 13.31
C PRO A 137 17.00 13.84 14.61
N GLN A 138 15.68 14.05 14.54
CA GLN A 138 14.80 14.00 15.71
C GLN A 138 14.79 12.62 16.40
N LEU A 139 15.21 11.55 15.71
CA LEU A 139 15.25 10.19 16.27
C LEU A 139 16.53 9.90 17.06
N ALA A 140 17.42 10.88 17.24
CA ALA A 140 18.71 10.68 17.91
C ALA A 140 18.59 10.09 19.32
N ASN A 141 17.52 10.39 20.06
CA ASN A 141 17.34 9.91 21.43
C ASN A 141 16.96 8.42 21.54
N TRP A 142 16.74 7.74 20.41
CA TRP A 142 16.34 6.32 20.36
C TRP A 142 17.48 5.39 19.91
N PHE A 143 18.69 5.91 19.69
CA PHE A 143 19.85 5.18 19.17
C PHE A 143 21.15 5.42 19.95
#